data_AF-A0A6N7PND0-F1
#
_entry.id   AF-A0A6N7PND0-F1
#
_cell.length_a   1.000
_cell.length_b   1.000
_cell.length_c   1.000
_cell.angle_alpha   90.00
_cell.angle_beta   90.00
_cell.angle_gamma   90.00
#
_symmetry.space_group_name_H-M   'P 1'
#
loop_
_entity.id
_entity.type
_entity.pdbx_description
1 polymer ?
#
loop_
_entity_poly.entity_id
_entity_poly.type
_entity_poly.pdbx_seq_one_letter_code
_entity_poly.pdbx_strand_id
1 'polypeptide(L)' 'MQALKARVQNGRIVVDEPTDLPEGTVLDLVVADPGDELDEDERAALHTALDEGLADMQAGGGIDAETLLDELRARG' A
#
# COMPACT_ATOMS: atom_id res chain seq x y z
N MET A 1 -5.18 5.76 1.83
CA MET A 1 -5.42 7.20 1.56
C MET A 1 -5.48 7.38 0.06
N GLN A 2 -6.35 8.25 -0.46
CA GLN A 2 -6.37 8.57 -1.88
C GLN A 2 -5.72 9.95 -2.06
N ALA A 3 -4.52 9.98 -2.62
CA ALA A 3 -3.82 11.22 -2.92
C ALA A 3 -4.48 11.93 -4.11
N LEU A 4 -4.58 13.26 -4.06
CA LEU A 4 -4.99 14.06 -5.21
C LEU A 4 -3.83 14.15 -6.20
N LYS A 5 -4.08 13.84 -7.48
CA LYS A 5 -3.04 14.03 -8.50
C LYS A 5 -3.00 15.50 -8.91
N ALA A 6 -1.81 16.08 -8.81
CA ALA A 6 -1.55 17.45 -9.22
C ALA A 6 -0.40 17.49 -10.21
N ARG A 7 -0.41 18.49 -11.09
CA ARG A 7 0.68 18.78 -12.03
C ARG A 7 1.17 20.20 -11.88
N VAL A 8 2.45 20.42 -12.15
CA VAL A 8 3.00 21.77 -12.24
C VAL A 8 2.78 22.32 -13.65
N GLN A 9 2.07 23.44 -13.75
CA GLN A 9 1.86 24.17 -15.01
C GLN A 9 2.14 25.65 -14.79
N ASN A 10 3.06 26.22 -15.56
CA ASN A 10 3.48 27.64 -15.46
C ASN A 10 3.86 28.06 -14.02
N GLY A 11 4.59 27.19 -13.31
CA GLY A 11 5.04 27.44 -11.94
C GLY A 11 3.94 27.36 -10.88
N ARG A 12 2.77 26.80 -11.21
CA ARG A 12 1.64 26.62 -10.29
C ARG A 12 1.26 25.15 -10.19
N ILE A 13 0.84 24.72 -9.00
CA ILE A 13 0.25 23.39 -8.78
C ILE A 13 -1.22 23.44 -9.24
N VAL A 14 -1.59 22.52 -10.13
CA VAL A 14 -2.94 22.40 -10.68
C VAL A 14 -3.46 21.00 -10.37
N VAL A 15 -4.61 20.93 -9.70
CA VAL A 15 -5.42 19.73 -9.54
C VAL A 15 -6.58 19.85 -10.54
N ASP A 16 -6.72 18.88 -11.42
CA ASP A 16 -7.70 18.88 -12.52
C ASP A 16 -8.67 17.71 -12.36
N GLU A 17 -9.24 17.62 -11.15
CA GLU A 17 -10.19 16.59 -10.74
C GLU A 17 -11.35 17.24 -9.96
N PRO A 18 -12.59 16.76 -10.12
CA PRO A 18 -13.73 17.26 -9.35
C PRO A 18 -13.56 16.97 -7.85
N THR A 19 -14.10 17.85 -7.01
CA THR A 19 -14.06 17.70 -5.55
C THR A 19 -15.38 18.11 -4.92
N ASP A 20 -15.76 17.42 -3.85
CA ASP A 20 -16.92 17.75 -3.02
C ASP A 20 -16.54 18.57 -1.78
N LEU A 21 -15.29 19.02 -1.69
CA LEU A 21 -14.83 19.86 -0.58
C LEU A 21 -15.56 21.21 -0.58
N PRO A 22 -15.94 21.75 0.59
CA PRO A 22 -16.57 23.05 0.67
C PRO A 22 -15.72 24.17 0.07
N GLU A 23 -16.38 25.16 -0.50
CA GLU A 23 -15.72 26.39 -0.97
C GLU A 23 -14.90 27.05 0.15
N GLY A 24 -13.68 27.46 -0.18
CA GLY A 24 -12.73 28.06 0.76
C GLY A 24 -11.95 27.07 1.64
N THR A 25 -12.10 25.76 1.42
CA THR A 25 -11.27 24.75 2.08
C THR A 25 -9.79 24.99 1.77
N VAL A 26 -8.97 25.14 2.81
CA VAL A 26 -7.51 25.27 2.70
C VAL A 26 -6.90 23.87 2.86
N LEU A 27 -6.01 23.50 1.94
CA LEU A 27 -5.33 22.21 1.94
C LEU A 27 -3.82 22.42 2.11
N ASP A 28 -3.22 21.67 3.02
CA ASP A 28 -1.77 21.54 3.12
C ASP A 28 -1.30 20.43 2.18
N LEU A 29 -0.46 20.80 1.21
CA LEU A 29 0.05 19.87 0.21
C LEU A 29 1.43 19.36 0.63
N VAL A 30 1.56 18.05 0.70
CA VAL A 30 2.84 17.35 0.83
C VAL A 30 3.13 16.62 -0.48
N VAL A 31 4.40 16.58 -0.89
CA VAL A 31 4.82 15.71 -1.97
C VAL A 31 4.65 14.28 -1.48
N ALA A 32 3.84 13.49 -2.17
CA ALA A 32 3.73 12.06 -1.88
C ALA A 32 5.13 11.45 -1.98
N ASP A 33 5.56 10.74 -0.94
CA ASP A 33 6.83 10.02 -0.95
C ASP A 33 6.64 8.75 -1.77
N PRO A 34 7.25 8.65 -2.97
CA PRO A 34 7.09 7.49 -3.82
C PRO A 34 7.84 6.26 -3.28
N GLY A 35 8.60 6.38 -2.18
CA GLY A 35 9.50 5.32 -1.69
C GLY A 35 8.82 3.99 -1.37
N ASP A 36 7.52 4.02 -1.02
CA ASP A 36 6.71 2.83 -0.72
C ASP A 36 5.52 2.66 -1.69
N GLU A 37 5.43 3.47 -2.75
CA GLU A 37 4.35 3.34 -3.73
C GLU A 37 4.70 2.27 -4.76
N LEU A 38 3.89 1.20 -4.79
CA LEU A 38 3.93 0.21 -5.86
C LEU A 38 3.26 0.79 -7.11
N ASP A 39 3.90 0.61 -8.26
CA ASP A 39 3.24 0.84 -9.54
C ASP A 39 2.06 -0.14 -9.75
N GLU A 40 1.31 0.02 -10.84
CA GLU A 40 0.12 -0.82 -11.08
C GLU A 40 0.49 -2.31 -11.24
N ASP A 41 1.61 -2.60 -11.89
CA ASP A 41 2.06 -3.96 -12.16
C ASP A 41 2.61 -4.61 -10.87
N GLU A 42 3.41 -3.87 -10.10
CA GLU A 42 3.92 -4.26 -8.80
C GLU A 42 2.78 -4.51 -7.79
N ARG A 43 1.76 -3.66 -7.79
CA ARG A 43 0.57 -3.83 -6.94
C ARG A 43 -0.27 -5.03 -7.34
N ALA A 44 -0.43 -5.27 -8.65
CA ALA A 44 -1.10 -6.47 -9.15
C ALA A 44 -0.34 -7.76 -8.78
N ALA A 45 0.99 -7.73 -8.87
CA ALA A 45 1.85 -8.83 -8.46
C ALA A 45 1.75 -9.09 -6.95
N LEU A 46 1.76 -8.04 -6.12
CA LEU A 46 1.58 -8.16 -4.68
C LEU A 46 0.23 -8.81 -4.34
N HIS A 47 -0.87 -8.35 -4.94
CA HIS A 47 -2.19 -8.94 -4.69
C HIS A 47 -2.25 -10.41 -5.07
N THR A 48 -1.65 -10.78 -6.20
CA THR A 48 -1.57 -12.19 -6.62
C THR A 48 -0.82 -13.03 -5.58
N ALA A 49 0.34 -12.55 -5.10
CA ALA A 49 1.12 -13.24 -4.09
C ALA A 49 0.37 -13.38 -2.74
N LEU A 50 -0.41 -12.36 -2.34
CA LEU A 50 -1.26 -12.42 -1.15
C LEU A 50 -2.38 -13.44 -1.29
N ASP A 51 -3.04 -13.49 -2.44
CA ASP A 51 -4.11 -14.45 -2.72
C ASP A 51 -3.57 -15.89 -2.72
N GLU A 52 -2.41 -16.11 -3.33
CA GLU A 52 -1.71 -17.41 -3.31
C GLU A 52 -1.34 -17.82 -1.88
N GLY A 53 -0.75 -16.92 -1.09
CA GLY A 53 -0.39 -17.19 0.31
C GLY A 53 -1.61 -17.49 1.18
N LEU A 54 -2.71 -16.77 0.97
CA LEU A 54 -3.96 -17.02 1.67
C LEU A 54 -4.56 -18.39 1.31
N ALA A 55 -4.53 -18.76 0.03
CA ALA A 55 -4.98 -20.06 -0.43
C ALA A 55 -4.13 -21.21 0.16
N ASP A 56 -2.80 -21.03 0.21
CA ASP A 56 -1.88 -22.00 0.81
C ASP A 56 -2.14 -22.18 2.31
N MET A 57 -2.33 -21.08 3.05
CA MET A 57 -2.72 -21.15 4.46
C MET A 57 -4.05 -21.88 4.67
N GLN A 58 -5.06 -21.63 3.83
CA GLN A 58 -6.36 -22.32 3.90
C GLN A 58 -6.24 -23.81 3.56
N ALA A 59 -5.31 -24.19 2.68
CA ALA A 59 -5.00 -25.57 2.36
C ALA A 59 -4.17 -26.28 3.44
N GLY A 60 -3.74 -25.57 4.49
CA GLY A 60 -2.95 -26.12 5.59
C GLY A 60 -1.44 -26.08 5.34
N GLY A 61 -0.94 -25.24 4.43
CA GLY A 61 0.49 -25.03 4.18
C GLY A 61 1.24 -24.29 5.30
N GLY A 62 0.54 -23.83 6.34
CA GLY A 62 1.14 -23.20 7.51
C GLY A 62 1.75 -24.18 8.50
N ILE A 63 2.64 -23.68 9.36
CA ILE A 63 3.14 -24.38 10.54
C ILE A 63 2.52 -23.81 11.80
N ASP A 64 2.34 -24.66 12.81
CA ASP A 64 1.86 -24.22 14.11
C ASP A 64 2.87 -23.27 14.78
N ALA A 65 2.38 -22.16 15.32
CA ALA A 65 3.22 -21.10 15.86
C ALA A 65 4.02 -21.56 17.09
N GLU A 66 3.42 -22.36 17.97
CA GLU A 66 4.11 -22.89 19.15
C GLU A 66 5.21 -23.86 18.75
N THR A 67 4.93 -24.73 17.77
CA THR A 67 5.92 -25.65 17.20
C THR A 67 7.13 -24.91 16.63
N LEU A 68 6.90 -23.82 15.85
CA LEU A 68 7.98 -22.99 15.33
C LEU A 68 8.81 -22.32 16.45
N LEU A 69 8.15 -21.78 17.46
CA LEU A 69 8.81 -21.09 18.57
C LEU A 69 9.70 -22.04 19.38
N ASP A 70 9.25 -23.28 19.61
CA ASP A 70 10.04 -24.30 20.28
C ASP A 70 11.28 -24.70 19.48
N GLU A 71 11.16 -24.85 18.15
CA GLU A 71 12.31 -25.10 17.28
C GLU A 71 13.34 -23.96 17.33
N LEU A 72 12.90 -22.70 17.30
CA LEU A 72 13.80 -21.55 17.35
C LEU A 72 14.52 -21.44 18.69
N ARG A 73 13.83 -21.71 19.81
CA ARG A 73 14.43 -21.74 21.15
C ARG A 73 15.46 -22.85 21.30
N ALA A 74 15.25 -24.00 20.67
CA ALA A 74 16.20 -25.11 20.70
C ALA A 74 17.48 -24.86 19.89
N ARG A 75 17.49 -23.85 19.00
CA ARG A 75 18.64 -23.47 18.16
C ARG A 75 19.48 -22.32 18.74
N GLY A 76 19.00 -21.64 19.77
CA GLY A 76 19.71 -20.56 20.49
C GLY A 76 20.36 -21.06 21.77
#